data_AF-A0A5E4QH20-F1
#
_entry.id   AF-A0A5E4QH20-F1
#
_cell.length_a   1.000
_cell.length_b   1.000
_cell.length_c   1.000
_cell.angle_alpha   90.00
_cell.angle_beta   90.00
_cell.angle_gamma   90.00
#
_symmetry.space_group_name_H-M   'P 1'
#
loop_
_entity.id
_entity.type
_entity.pdbx_description
1 polymer ?
#
loop_
_entity_poly.entity_id
_entity_poly.type
_entity_poly.pdbx_seq_one_letter_code
_entity_poly.pdbx_strand_id
1 'polypeptide(L)' 'MLDNLCWICLDKNTKMYRIDDTYLRQAYDAITSKHDMLDMSVYTCYMCTWFLNKCHKLMTQALKAQDIMKQYLETKFC' A
#
# COMPACT_ATOMS: atom_id res chain seq x y z
N MET A 1 24.09 -8.12 -1.83
CA MET A 1 23.13 -8.21 -2.95
C MET A 1 21.78 -8.69 -2.42
N LEU A 2 21.09 -7.84 -1.65
CA LEU A 2 19.65 -7.98 -1.37
C LEU A 2 18.82 -7.39 -2.53
N ASP A 3 19.50 -6.84 -3.53
CA ASP A 3 18.97 -5.87 -4.50
C ASP A 3 17.98 -6.48 -5.52
N ASN A 4 17.75 -7.80 -5.46
CA ASN A 4 16.90 -8.52 -6.40
C ASN A 4 15.78 -9.33 -5.73
N LEU A 5 15.45 -9.09 -4.45
CA LEU A 5 14.32 -9.77 -3.79
C LEU A 5 13.07 -8.90 -3.76
N CYS A 6 11.91 -9.50 -4.04
CA CYS A 6 10.64 -8.85 -3.75
C CYS A 6 10.47 -8.69 -2.24
N TRP A 7 10.21 -7.47 -1.78
CA TRP A 7 10.05 -7.14 -0.36
C TRP A 7 8.78 -7.72 0.29
N ILE A 8 7.92 -8.41 -0.48
CA ILE A 8 6.70 -9.06 0.02
C ILE A 8 6.84 -10.58 -0.04
N CYS A 9 7.14 -11.16 -1.20
CA CYS A 9 7.16 -12.62 -1.38
C CYS A 9 8.57 -13.25 -1.41
N LEU A 10 9.64 -12.43 -1.37
CA LEU A 10 11.04 -12.87 -1.45
C LEU A 10 11.40 -13.63 -2.75
N ASP A 11 10.57 -13.56 -3.80
CA ASP A 11 10.96 -14.03 -5.12
C ASP A 11 12.10 -13.16 -5.68
N LYS A 12 13.01 -13.76 -6.45
CA LYS A 12 14.17 -13.11 -7.07
C LYS A 12 14.30 -13.31 -8.58
N ASN A 13 13.47 -14.16 -9.17
CA ASN A 13 13.59 -14.55 -10.58
C ASN A 13 12.64 -13.78 -11.51
N THR A 14 12.10 -12.66 -11.03
CA THR A 14 11.13 -11.84 -11.75
C THR A 14 11.59 -10.40 -11.83
N LYS A 15 11.14 -9.68 -12.86
CA LYS A 15 11.35 -8.23 -12.96
C LYS A 15 10.78 -7.53 -11.72
N MET A 16 11.63 -6.73 -11.08
CA MET A 16 11.27 -5.93 -9.91
C MET A 16 10.89 -4.51 -10.32
N TYR A 17 9.93 -3.94 -9.59
CA TYR A 17 9.44 -2.59 -9.76
C TYR A 17 9.71 -1.80 -8.48
N ARG A 18 10.41 -0.67 -8.60
CA ARG A 18 10.57 0.28 -7.50
C ARG A 18 9.23 0.97 -7.27
N ILE A 19 8.75 1.00 -6.02
CA ILE A 19 7.43 1.57 -5.69
C ILE A 19 7.49 2.87 -4.90
N ASP A 20 8.67 3.35 -4.51
CA ASP A 20 8.88 4.49 -3.59
C ASP A 20 8.10 5.75 -3.98
N ASP A 21 8.17 6.14 -5.25
CA ASP A 21 7.55 7.37 -5.76
C ASP A 21 6.10 7.13 -6.26
N THR A 22 5.42 6.09 -5.76
CA THR A 22 4.08 5.70 -6.21
C THR A 22 3.11 5.57 -5.05
N TYR A 23 1.81 5.66 -5.32
CA TYR A 23 0.76 5.39 -4.34
C TYR A 23 0.81 3.95 -3.75
N LEU A 24 1.54 3.03 -4.39
CA LEU A 24 1.72 1.67 -3.90
C LEU A 24 2.61 1.63 -2.66
N ARG A 25 3.51 2.62 -2.48
CA ARG A 25 4.34 2.74 -1.27
C ARG A 25 3.46 2.91 -0.03
N GLN A 26 2.43 3.75 -0.10
CA GLN A 26 1.49 3.96 0.99
C GLN A 26 0.75 2.68 1.39
N ALA A 27 0.34 1.88 0.40
CA ALA A 27 -0.30 0.59 0.66
C ALA A 27 0.67 -0.40 1.32
N TYR A 28 1.94 -0.43 0.86
CA TYR A 28 2.99 -1.27 1.45
C TYR A 28 3.30 -0.87 2.91
N ASP A 29 3.47 0.41 3.18
CA ASP A 29 3.76 0.92 4.52
C ASP A 29 2.59 0.61 5.48
N ALA A 30 1.34 0.74 5.01
CA ALA A 30 0.15 0.42 5.78
C ALA A 30 0.07 -1.07 6.16
N ILE A 31 0.31 -1.99 5.22
CA ILE A 31 0.24 -3.44 5.52
C ILE A 31 1.41 -3.94 6.37
N THR A 32 2.57 -3.28 6.28
CA THR A 32 3.75 -3.66 7.07
C THR A 32 3.83 -2.95 8.41
N SER A 33 2.98 -1.93 8.63
CA SER A 33 3.05 -1.03 9.78
C SER A 33 4.43 -0.40 9.96
N LYS A 34 5.16 -0.17 8.87
CA LYS A 34 6.51 0.42 8.87
C LYS A 34 6.44 1.79 8.19
N HIS A 35 6.37 2.82 9.02
CA HIS A 35 6.40 4.21 8.55
C HIS A 35 7.84 4.78 8.49
N ASP A 36 8.79 4.13 9.15
CA ASP A 36 10.14 4.68 9.37
C ASP A 36 11.22 4.19 8.38
N MET A 37 10.83 3.45 7.34
CA MET A 37 11.77 2.98 6.30
C MET A 37 12.00 4.02 5.19
N LEU A 38 12.06 5.30 5.54
CA LEU A 38 12.15 6.41 4.57
C LEU A 38 13.40 6.32 3.68
N ASP A 39 14.50 5.75 4.17
CA ASP A 39 15.76 5.66 3.42
C ASP A 39 15.94 4.36 2.61
N MET A 40 15.00 3.42 2.69
CA MET A 40 15.10 2.16 1.94
C MET A 40 14.18 2.14 0.73
N SER A 41 14.77 1.89 -0.44
CA SER A 41 14.02 1.65 -1.66
C SER A 41 13.34 0.29 -1.63
N VAL A 42 12.02 0.30 -1.85
CA VAL A 42 11.19 -0.89 -1.84
C VAL A 42 10.95 -1.36 -3.26
N TYR A 43 11.29 -2.63 -3.50
CA TYR A 43 11.15 -3.30 -4.78
C TYR A 43 10.17 -4.47 -4.67
N THR A 44 9.23 -4.55 -5.61
CA THR A 44 8.21 -5.61 -5.63
C THR A 44 8.15 -6.30 -6.99
N CYS A 45 7.84 -7.59 -7.01
CA CYS A 45 7.53 -8.29 -8.26
C CYS A 45 6.15 -7.88 -8.78
N TYR A 46 5.89 -8.12 -10.07
CA TYR A 46 4.62 -7.75 -10.73
C TYR A 46 3.37 -8.22 -9.96
N MET A 47 3.38 -9.45 -9.44
CA MET A 47 2.24 -10.01 -8.69
C MET A 47 1.99 -9.23 -7.41
N CYS A 48 3.04 -8.95 -6.63
CA CYS A 48 2.93 -8.18 -5.41
C CYS A 48 2.56 -6.71 -5.69
N THR A 49 3.07 -6.10 -6.76
CA THR A 49 2.63 -4.79 -7.24
C THR A 49 1.12 -4.77 -7.54
N TRP A 50 0.61 -5.83 -8.19
CA TRP A 50 -0.83 -5.96 -8.47
C TRP A 50 -1.67 -6.08 -7.19
N PHE A 51 -1.22 -6.88 -6.22
CA PHE A 51 -1.88 -6.98 -4.92
C PHE A 51 -1.87 -5.64 -4.16
N LEU A 52 -0.75 -4.91 -4.15
CA LEU A 52 -0.68 -3.58 -3.55
C LEU A 52 -1.68 -2.60 -4.16
N ASN A 53 -1.87 -2.64 -5.48
CA ASN A 53 -2.88 -1.83 -6.14
C ASN A 53 -4.30 -2.18 -5.68
N LYS A 54 -4.60 -3.47 -5.48
CA LYS A 54 -5.89 -3.91 -4.94
C LYS A 54 -6.08 -3.43 -3.50
N CYS A 55 -5.05 -3.53 -2.65
CA CYS A 55 -5.07 -3.01 -1.29
C CYS A 55 -5.31 -1.50 -1.27
N HIS A 56 -4.57 -0.72 -2.07
CA HIS A 56 -4.76 0.72 -2.16
C HIS A 56 -6.20 1.11 -2.55
N LYS A 57 -6.79 0.40 -3.52
CA LYS A 57 -8.19 0.62 -3.92
C LYS A 57 -9.16 0.34 -2.78
N LEU A 58 -8.96 -0.77 -2.07
CA LEU A 58 -9.78 -1.12 -0.90
C LEU A 58 -9.65 -0.08 0.21
N MET A 59 -8.43 0.34 0.55
CA MET A 59 -8.16 1.39 1.54
C MET A 59 -8.87 2.69 1.17
N THR A 60 -8.73 3.14 -0.07
CA THR A 60 -9.38 4.37 -0.56
C THR A 60 -10.90 4.28 -0.44
N GLN A 61 -11.49 3.14 -0.80
CA GLN A 61 -12.93 2.93 -0.70
C GLN A 61 -13.39 2.94 0.76
N ALA A 62 -12.66 2.26 1.65
CA ALA A 62 -12.99 2.19 3.07
C ALA A 62 -12.93 3.57 3.74
N LEU A 63 -11.89 4.36 3.46
CA LEU A 63 -11.74 5.72 3.98
C LEU A 63 -12.91 6.62 3.56
N LYS A 64 -13.27 6.61 2.26
CA LYS A 64 -14.42 7.38 1.77
C LYS A 64 -15.73 6.96 2.42
N ALA A 65 -15.96 5.66 2.57
CA ALA A 65 -17.16 5.15 3.23
C ALA A 65 -17.23 5.59 4.70
N GLN A 66 -16.09 5.57 5.41
CA GLN A 66 -16.00 6.02 6.78
C GLN A 66 -16.32 7.52 6.93
N ASP A 67 -15.79 8.37 6.05
CA ASP A 67 -16.04 9.81 6.08
C ASP A 67 -17.53 10.13 5.85
N ILE A 68 -18.16 9.47 4.87
CA ILE A 68 -19.60 9.62 4.61
C ILE A 68 -20.43 9.16 5.82
N MET A 69 -20.07 8.03 6.43
CA MET A 69 -20.78 7.52 7.60
C MET A 69 -20.67 8.47 8.81
N LYS A 70 -19.52 9.12 9.02
CA LYS A 70 -19.36 10.13 10.07
C LYS A 70 -20.27 11.33 9.85
N GLN A 71 -20.30 11.87 8.63
CA GLN A 71 -21.18 12.99 8.28
C GLN A 71 -22.66 12.64 8.50
N TYR A 72 -23.06 11.42 8.13
CA TYR A 72 -24.44 10.96 8.35
C TYR A 72 -24.80 10.86 9.83
N LEU A 73 -23.87 10.38 10.67
CA LEU A 73 -24.06 10.34 12.11
C LEU A 73 -24.17 11.76 12.69
N GLU A 74 -23.29 12.68 12.32
CA GLU A 74 -23.31 14.07 12.78
C GLU A 74 -24.61 14.79 12.39
N THR A 75 -25.11 14.55 11.17
CA THR A 75 -26.36 15.15 10.69
C THR A 75 -27.61 14.60 11.40
N LYS A 76 -27.55 13.38 11.94
CA LYS A 76 -28.68 12.77 12.69
C LYS A 76 -28.86 13.33 14.10
N PHE A 77 -27.85 14.02 14.65
CA PHE A 77 -27.88 14.58 16.00
C PHE A 77 -28.07 16.11 16.02
N CYS A 78 -28.35 16.73 14.86
CA CYS A 78 -28.89 18.09 14.71
C CYS A 78 -30.38 18.04 14.40
#